data_AF-A0A7V9KRE1-F1
#
_entry.id   AF-A0A7V9KRE1-F1
#
_cell.length_a   1.000
_cell.length_b   1.000
_cell.length_c   1.000
_cell.angle_alpha   90.00
_cell.angle_beta   90.00
_cell.angle_gamma   90.00
#
_symmetry.space_group_name_H-M   'P 1'
#
loop_
_entity.id
_entity.type
_entity.pdbx_description
1 polymer ?
#
loop_
_entity_poly.entity_id
_entity_poly.type
_entity_poly.pdbx_seq_one_letter_code
_entity_poly.pdbx_strand_id
1 'polypeptide(L)' 'GSPGATAYYQQLRNRKIGHQAALRQLANRLVGILHGCLKTQTAYDEHTAWAHILNAAA' A
#
# COMPACT_ATOMS: atom_id res chain seq x y z
N GLY A 1 -0.89 7.95 10.36
CA GLY A 1 -0.63 7.49 8.96
C GLY A 1 -0.34 6.01 9.02
N SER A 2 -0.83 5.24 8.06
CA SER A 2 -0.63 3.78 8.02
C SER A 2 0.87 3.44 7.83
N PRO A 3 1.55 2.77 8.77
CA PRO A 3 2.94 2.34 8.62
C PRO A 3 3.21 1.53 7.34
N GLY A 4 2.27 0.65 6.92
CA GLY A 4 2.42 -0.12 5.68
C GLY A 4 2.45 0.77 4.42
N ALA A 5 1.55 1.75 4.35
CA ALA A 5 1.49 2.73 3.28
C ALA A 5 2.75 3.61 3.22
N THR A 6 3.26 4.02 4.38
CA THR A 6 4.49 4.81 4.48
C THR A 6 5.72 4.01 4.02
N ALA A 7 5.85 2.76 4.44
CA ALA A 7 6.95 1.89 4.01
C ALA A 7 6.96 1.69 2.48
N TYR A 8 5.79 1.46 1.88
CA TYR A 8 5.68 1.34 0.43
C TYR A 8 6.08 2.61 -0.30
N TYR A 9 5.60 3.76 0.18
CA TYR A 9 5.95 5.05 -0.38
C TYR A 9 7.46 5.29 -0.29
N GLN A 10 8.09 4.99 0.84
CA GLN A 10 9.54 5.10 1.00
C GLN A 10 10.29 4.15 0.05
N GLN A 11 9.80 2.91 -0.15
CA GLN A 11 10.40 1.97 -1.10
C GLN A 11 10.34 2.52 -2.55
N LEU A 12 9.23 3.14 -2.95
CA LEU A 12 9.09 3.78 -4.25
C LEU A 12 10.04 4.98 -4.40
N ARG A 13 10.20 5.78 -3.34
CA ARG A 13 11.16 6.90 -3.30
C ARG A 13 12.61 6.40 -3.38
N ASN A 14 12.95 5.31 -2.70
CA ASN A 14 14.27 4.67 -2.79
C ASN A 14 14.57 4.13 -4.19
N ARG A 15 13.54 3.67 -4.91
CA ARG A 15 13.63 3.28 -6.32
C ARG A 15 13.73 4.47 -7.30
N LYS A 16 13.92 5.70 -6.80
CA LYS A 16 13.98 6.95 -7.57
C LYS A 16 12.74 7.19 -8.44
N ILE A 17 11.59 6.63 -8.05
CA ILE A 17 10.32 6.93 -8.72
C ILE A 17 9.93 8.38 -8.39
N GLY A 18 9.59 9.15 -9.43
CA GLY A 18 9.14 10.53 -9.28
C GLY A 18 7.97 10.63 -8.30
N HIS A 19 7.92 11.72 -7.53
CA HIS A 19 6.96 11.89 -6.43
C HIS A 19 5.50 11.63 -6.84
N GLN A 20 5.09 12.18 -7.99
CA GLN A 20 3.74 11.99 -8.52
C GLN A 20 3.44 10.54 -8.92
N ALA A 21 4.41 9.84 -9.50
CA ALA A 21 4.27 8.43 -9.85
C ALA A 21 4.20 7.54 -8.60
N ALA A 22 4.99 7.85 -7.56
CA ALA A 22 4.94 7.15 -6.29
C ALA A 22 3.58 7.32 -5.59
N LEU A 23 3.02 8.53 -5.59
CA LEU A 23 1.68 8.79 -5.05
C LEU A 23 0.58 8.06 -5.82
N ARG A 24 0.64 8.03 -7.16
CA ARG A 24 -0.32 7.28 -7.98
C ARG A 24 -0.27 5.77 -7.68
N GLN A 25 0.93 5.20 -7.57
CA GLN A 25 1.10 3.78 -7.21
C GLN A 25 0.52 3.48 -5.83
N LEU A 26 0.81 4.34 -4.83
CA LEU A 26 0.25 4.21 -3.49
C LEU A 26 -1.29 4.28 -3.50
N ALA A 27 -1.86 5.28 -4.17
CA ALA A 27 -3.31 5.48 -4.26
C ALA A 27 -4.01 4.32 -4.98
N ASN A 28 -3.49 3.89 -6.13
CA ASN A 28 -4.04 2.76 -6.87
C ASN A 28 -4.05 1.48 -6.03
N ARG A 29 -3.01 1.26 -5.22
CA ARG A 29 -2.93 0.10 -4.31
C ARG A 29 -3.98 0.18 -3.20
N LEU A 30 -4.15 1.35 -2.58
CA LEU A 30 -5.16 1.58 -1.54
C LEU A 30 -6.57 1.32 -2.07
N VAL A 31 -6.89 1.82 -3.27
CA VAL A 31 -8.19 1.59 -3.90
C VAL A 31 -8.43 0.10 -4.15
N GLY A 32 -7.42 -0.64 -4.61
CA GLY A 32 -7.53 -2.10 -4.82
C GLY A 32 -7.82 -2.87 -3.53
N ILE A 33 -7.17 -2.49 -2.42
CA ILE A 33 -7.40 -3.11 -1.11
C ILE A 33 -8.82 -2.80 -0.61
N LEU A 34 -9.22 -1.53 -0.62
CA LEU A 34 -10.56 -1.10 -0.21
C LEU A 34 -11.65 -1.78 -1.04
N HIS A 35 -11.44 -1.89 -2.35
CA HIS A 35 -12.34 -2.61 -3.25
C HIS A 35 -12.44 -4.11 -2.89
N GLY A 36 -11.31 -4.75 -2.58
CA GLY A 36 -11.28 -6.12 -2.07
C GLY A 36 -12.12 -6.27 -0.80
N CYS A 37 -11.89 -5.39 0.18
CA CYS A 37 -12.63 -5.36 1.44
C CYS A 37 -14.13 -5.17 1.24
N LEU A 38 -14.53 -4.26 0.35
CA LEU A 38 -15.92 -4.03 -0.03
C LEU A 38 -16.55 -5.27 -0.67
N LYS A 39 -15.83 -5.92 -1.59
CA LYS A 39 -16.31 -7.12 -2.29
C LYS A 39 -16.53 -8.30 -1.35
N THR A 40 -15.68 -8.46 -0.34
CA THR A 40 -15.76 -9.54 0.65
C THR A 40 -16.55 -9.16 1.90
N GLN A 41 -17.06 -7.93 1.97
CA GLN A 41 -17.69 -7.34 3.17
C GLN A 41 -16.83 -7.47 4.43
N THR A 42 -15.50 -7.43 4.28
CA THR A 42 -14.55 -7.51 5.38
C THR A 42 -14.12 -6.12 5.79
N ALA A 43 -13.96 -5.89 7.09
CA ALA A 43 -13.35 -4.67 7.58
C ALA A 43 -11.92 -4.51 7.04
N TYR A 44 -11.52 -3.26 6.77
CA TYR A 44 -10.15 -2.96 6.42
C TYR A 44 -9.24 -3.22 7.63
N ASP A 45 -8.26 -4.11 7.45
CA ASP A 45 -7.20 -4.38 8.41
C ASP A 45 -5.86 -4.04 7.76
N GLU A 46 -5.10 -3.12 8.38
CA GLU A 46 -3.83 -2.65 7.86
C GLU A 46 -2.76 -3.76 7.79
N HIS A 47 -2.72 -4.65 8.77
CA HIS A 47 -1.74 -5.74 8.81
C HIS A 47 -1.93 -6.67 7.63
N THR A 48 -3.18 -7.07 7.37
CA THR A 48 -3.54 -7.91 6.22
C THR A 48 -3.39 -7.15 4.90
N ALA A 49 -3.78 -5.87 4.87
CA ALA A 49 -3.72 -5.00 3.69
C ALA A 49 -2.29 -4.75 3.18
N TRP A 50 -1.29 -4.77 4.05
CA TRP A 50 0.11 -4.47 3.71
C TRP A 50 1.08 -5.62 4.02
N ALA A 51 0.59 -6.81 4.35
CA ALA A 51 1.40 -7.98 4.67
C ALA A 51 2.46 -8.30 3.60
N HIS A 52 2.11 -8.19 2.32
CA HIS A 52 3.04 -8.43 1.20
C HIS A 52 4.17 -7.39 1.10
N ILE A 53 4.02 -6.21 1.70
CA ILE A 53 5.07 -5.17 1.70
C ILE A 53 6.00 -5.35 2.89
N LEU A 54 5.45 -5.75 4.03
CA LEU A 54 6.25 -6.16 5.19
C LEU A 54 7.09 -7.39 4.86
N ASN A 55 6.54 -8.38 4.14
CA ASN A 55 7.30 -9.56 3.71
C ASN A 55 8.34 -9.26 2.63
N ALA A 56 8.13 -8.26 1.76
CA ALA A 56 9.12 -7.89 0.74
C ALA A 56 10.33 -7.13 1.30
N ALA A 57 10.30 -6.76 2.58
CA ALA A 57 11.39 -6.10 3.30
C ALA A 57 12.22 -7.07 4.18
N ALA A 58 11.90 -8.37 4.14
CA ALA A 58 12.63 -9.44 4.85
C ALA A 58 13.81 -9.99 4.04
#